data_AF-A0A4Q2SJP0-F1
#
_entry.id   AF-A0A4Q2SJP0-F1
#
_cell.length_a   1.000
_cell.length_b   1.000
_cell.length_c   1.000
_cell.angle_alpha   90.00
_cell.angle_beta   90.00
_cell.angle_gamma   90.00
#
_symmetry.space_group_name_H-M   'P 1'
#
loop_
_entity.id
_entity.type
_entity.pdbx_description
1 polymer ?
#
loop_
_entity_poly.entity_id
_entity_poly.type
_entity_poly.pdbx_seq_one_letter_code
_entity_poly.pdbx_strand_id
1 'polypeptide(L)'
;MTDAQQVHELVVLDNDFVGSAPPEHYEGWSLADKAYEASAYWDAVNINVDNLLIRRFGVAAWSGYITELYASHQRQFFMPAQEKLGIPNSDPPAVRAAKYHLMSNALGGIRTRISVESSSKAWIIYLPATGAMGDQTFGEEHWLSIFPGWHARNGMSLGAPGLVFVATHMVSRGDPFTGGYFLDTGAPVEEPADRYRQAWGEPAPPLASRHCAELSSHDWPEDRRLKALRNFAVHWAWDRMATALEVFGAEVAADLDIAVAQSTYSHLPILAALSDEQGVHGVASSFAALLDMSGWAVEEVVADDGSVSVVVDRDPIADRVSQLPEALRSLPYQAVLHGWSGAAAEMGAKIVLSNGSKQTWKFERDGAS
;
A
#
# COMPACT_ATOMS: atom_id res chain seq x y z
N MET A 1 -33.40 45.73 33.43
CA MET A 1 -33.20 44.31 33.14
C MET A 1 -33.32 44.16 31.63
N THR A 2 -32.20 43.98 30.95
CA THR A 2 -32.16 43.67 29.52
C THR A 2 -31.46 42.33 29.40
N ASP A 3 -32.24 41.31 29.03
CA ASP A 3 -31.79 39.96 28.73
C ASP A 3 -30.88 39.99 27.51
N ALA A 4 -29.61 39.61 27.70
CA ALA A 4 -28.73 39.23 26.61
C ALA A 4 -29.02 37.77 26.27
N GLN A 5 -29.70 37.54 25.15
CA GLN A 5 -29.79 36.20 24.56
C GLN A 5 -28.37 35.76 24.16
N GLN A 6 -27.82 34.80 24.89
CA GLN A 6 -26.63 34.06 24.45
C GLN A 6 -27.01 33.30 23.19
N VAL A 7 -26.48 33.73 22.05
CA VAL A 7 -26.50 32.95 20.81
C VAL A 7 -25.54 31.79 21.03
N HIS A 8 -26.06 30.58 21.16
CA HIS A 8 -25.24 29.38 21.20
C HIS A 8 -24.68 29.13 19.80
N GLU A 9 -23.37 29.25 19.64
CA GLU A 9 -22.66 28.90 18.42
C GLU A 9 -22.73 27.38 18.22
N LEU A 10 -23.28 26.96 17.09
CA LEU A 10 -23.46 25.56 16.77
C LEU A 10 -22.17 25.03 16.16
N VAL A 11 -21.48 24.12 16.85
CA VAL A 11 -20.28 23.47 16.33
C VAL A 11 -20.70 22.28 15.47
N VAL A 12 -20.41 22.33 14.18
CA VAL A 12 -20.55 21.18 13.28
C VAL A 12 -19.34 20.28 13.50
N LEU A 13 -19.58 19.08 14.02
CA LEU A 13 -18.57 18.03 14.07
C LEU A 13 -18.56 17.32 12.72
N ASP A 14 -17.77 17.87 11.80
CA ASP A 14 -17.46 17.19 10.56
C ASP A 14 -16.41 16.11 10.85
N ASN A 15 -16.84 14.84 10.82
CA ASN A 15 -15.95 13.71 11.08
C ASN A 15 -15.10 13.35 9.87
N ASP A 16 -15.36 13.93 8.70
CA ASP A 16 -14.51 13.76 7.53
C ASP A 16 -13.18 14.53 7.72
N PHE A 17 -13.18 15.54 8.58
CA PHE A 17 -12.03 16.38 8.89
C PHE A 17 -11.83 16.57 10.40
N VAL A 18 -11.95 15.51 11.22
CA VAL A 18 -11.94 15.59 12.70
C VAL A 18 -10.93 16.62 13.25
N GLY A 19 -11.40 17.81 13.61
CA GLY A 19 -10.59 18.89 14.21
C GLY A 19 -9.72 19.72 13.24
N SER A 20 -9.83 19.52 11.93
CA SER A 20 -9.15 20.27 10.87
C SER A 20 -10.15 20.99 9.96
N ALA A 21 -9.72 22.10 9.36
CA ALA A 21 -10.47 22.71 8.27
C ALA A 21 -10.48 21.75 7.06
N PRO A 22 -11.47 21.88 6.15
CA PRO A 22 -11.39 21.23 4.84
C PRO A 22 -10.04 21.56 4.18
N PRO A 23 -9.43 20.61 3.46
CA PRO A 23 -8.15 20.84 2.80
C PRO A 23 -8.24 22.04 1.85
N GLU A 24 -7.13 22.79 1.73
CA GLU A 24 -6.99 23.84 0.72
C GLU A 24 -7.11 23.26 -0.70
N HIS A 25 -7.28 24.10 -1.72
CA HIS A 25 -7.31 23.65 -3.11
C HIS A 25 -6.02 22.88 -3.50
N TYR A 26 -6.16 21.82 -4.30
CA TYR A 26 -5.07 20.93 -4.70
C TYR A 26 -3.81 21.63 -5.24
N GLU A 27 -3.96 22.78 -5.92
CA GLU A 27 -2.81 23.57 -6.41
C GLU A 27 -1.90 24.07 -5.28
N GLY A 28 -2.45 24.29 -4.09
CA GLY A 28 -1.71 24.73 -2.90
C GLY A 28 -1.03 23.60 -2.12
N TRP A 29 -1.30 22.34 -2.45
CA TRP A 29 -0.81 21.21 -1.67
C TRP A 29 0.70 21.02 -1.81
N SER A 30 1.36 20.83 -0.66
CA SER A 30 2.76 20.46 -0.64
C SER A 30 2.98 19.03 -1.17
N LEU A 31 4.23 18.68 -1.47
CA LEU A 31 4.57 17.29 -1.81
C LEU A 31 4.21 16.32 -0.67
N ALA A 32 4.28 16.78 0.58
CA ALA A 32 3.93 15.96 1.73
C ALA A 32 2.42 15.65 1.74
N ASP A 33 1.57 16.67 1.57
CA ASP A 33 0.12 16.51 1.53
C ASP A 33 -0.30 15.54 0.42
N LYS A 34 0.24 15.73 -0.79
CA LYS A 34 0.02 14.83 -1.94
C LYS A 34 0.47 13.39 -1.65
N ALA A 35 1.62 13.21 -1.01
CA ALA A 35 2.14 11.89 -0.71
C ALA A 35 1.33 11.18 0.38
N TYR A 36 0.92 11.87 1.44
CA TYR A 36 0.11 11.31 2.50
C TYR A 36 -1.29 10.95 2.00
N GLU A 37 -1.92 11.84 1.23
CA GLU A 37 -3.26 11.60 0.72
C GLU A 37 -3.31 10.43 -0.27
N ALA A 38 -2.39 10.40 -1.22
CA ALA A 38 -2.25 9.25 -2.11
C ALA A 38 -2.01 7.96 -1.32
N SER A 39 -1.19 8.00 -0.26
CA SER A 39 -0.97 6.81 0.57
C SER A 39 -2.25 6.35 1.26
N ALA A 40 -3.00 7.27 1.87
CA ALA A 40 -4.26 6.96 2.56
C ALA A 40 -5.29 6.32 1.62
N TYR A 41 -5.45 6.88 0.41
CA TYR A 41 -6.35 6.33 -0.60
C TYR A 41 -5.99 4.88 -0.97
N TRP A 42 -4.72 4.63 -1.31
CA TRP A 42 -4.28 3.30 -1.74
C TRP A 42 -4.19 2.29 -0.59
N ASP A 43 -3.91 2.74 0.63
CA ASP A 43 -4.01 1.90 1.82
C ASP A 43 -5.45 1.49 2.13
N ALA A 44 -6.44 2.35 1.89
CA ALA A 44 -7.84 1.94 1.94
C ALA A 44 -8.16 0.89 0.87
N VAL A 45 -7.63 1.02 -0.36
CA VAL A 45 -7.78 -0.02 -1.40
C VAL A 45 -7.16 -1.34 -0.92
N ASN A 46 -5.97 -1.32 -0.32
CA ASN A 46 -5.32 -2.51 0.26
C ASN A 46 -6.27 -3.24 1.23
N ILE A 47 -6.80 -2.51 2.20
CA ILE A 47 -7.67 -3.04 3.25
C ILE A 47 -8.98 -3.58 2.66
N ASN A 48 -9.61 -2.84 1.74
CA ASN A 48 -10.88 -3.25 1.16
C ASN A 48 -10.75 -4.47 0.25
N VAL A 49 -9.64 -4.62 -0.49
CA VAL A 49 -9.34 -5.85 -1.23
C VAL A 49 -9.27 -7.03 -0.27
N ASP A 50 -8.47 -6.94 0.80
CA ASP A 50 -8.33 -8.02 1.78
C ASP A 50 -9.69 -8.37 2.45
N ASN A 51 -10.48 -7.38 2.83
CA ASN A 51 -11.80 -7.58 3.42
C ASN A 51 -12.76 -8.34 2.50
N LEU A 52 -12.80 -8.00 1.21
CA LEU A 52 -13.68 -8.66 0.25
C LEU A 52 -13.20 -10.09 -0.06
N LEU A 53 -11.89 -10.30 -0.15
CA LEU A 53 -11.32 -11.64 -0.30
C LEU A 53 -11.65 -12.54 0.89
N ILE A 54 -11.49 -12.03 2.12
CA ILE A 54 -11.87 -12.76 3.34
C ILE A 54 -13.37 -13.06 3.35
N ARG A 55 -14.22 -12.07 3.02
CA ARG A 55 -15.67 -12.25 2.96
C ARG A 55 -16.08 -13.33 1.97
N ARG A 56 -15.46 -13.34 0.77
CA ARG A 56 -15.86 -14.22 -0.33
C ARG A 56 -15.25 -15.62 -0.23
N PHE A 57 -13.96 -15.72 0.08
CA PHE A 57 -13.21 -16.97 0.02
C PHE A 57 -12.82 -17.52 1.40
N GLY A 58 -13.01 -16.75 2.47
CA GLY A 58 -12.61 -17.11 3.83
C GLY A 58 -11.12 -16.89 4.10
N VAL A 59 -10.78 -16.91 5.39
CA VAL A 59 -9.43 -16.60 5.89
C VAL A 59 -8.38 -17.56 5.33
N ALA A 60 -8.68 -18.87 5.21
CA ALA A 60 -7.70 -19.86 4.74
C ALA A 60 -7.24 -19.61 3.30
N ALA A 61 -8.17 -19.30 2.39
CA ALA A 61 -7.85 -18.98 1.00
C ALA A 61 -7.10 -17.63 0.92
N TRP A 62 -7.55 -16.64 1.69
CA TRP A 62 -6.89 -15.35 1.80
C TRP A 62 -5.44 -15.48 2.34
N SER A 63 -5.18 -16.34 3.32
CA SER A 63 -3.82 -16.61 3.82
C SER A 63 -2.89 -17.15 2.73
N GLY A 64 -3.38 -18.08 1.90
CA GLY A 64 -2.62 -18.57 0.74
C GLY A 64 -2.30 -17.44 -0.26
N TYR A 65 -3.27 -16.56 -0.51
CA TYR A 65 -3.08 -15.35 -1.31
C TYR A 65 -2.03 -14.41 -0.69
N ILE A 66 -2.08 -14.12 0.61
CA ILE A 66 -1.10 -13.27 1.30
C ILE A 66 0.30 -13.89 1.19
N THR A 67 0.45 -15.20 1.37
CA THR A 67 1.75 -15.86 1.19
C THR A 67 2.29 -15.65 -0.23
N GLU A 68 1.47 -15.80 -1.27
CA GLU A 68 1.92 -15.58 -2.65
C GLU A 68 2.21 -14.11 -2.94
N LEU A 69 1.37 -13.19 -2.48
CA LEU A 69 1.55 -11.74 -2.61
C LEU A 69 2.91 -11.31 -2.09
N TYR A 70 3.22 -11.68 -0.84
CA TYR A 70 4.49 -11.34 -0.22
C TYR A 70 5.66 -12.09 -0.87
N ALA A 71 5.45 -13.33 -1.34
CA ALA A 71 6.47 -14.07 -2.08
C ALA A 71 6.78 -13.45 -3.44
N SER A 72 5.79 -12.92 -4.15
CA SER A 72 5.96 -12.22 -5.42
C SER A 72 6.69 -10.89 -5.21
N HIS A 73 6.21 -10.10 -4.25
CA HIS A 73 6.83 -8.83 -3.88
C HIS A 73 8.29 -9.01 -3.43
N GLN A 74 8.57 -10.03 -2.62
CA GLN A 74 9.93 -10.37 -2.19
C GLN A 74 10.84 -10.66 -3.39
N ARG A 75 10.39 -11.50 -4.35
CA ARG A 75 11.19 -11.84 -5.54
C ARG A 75 11.53 -10.61 -6.38
N GLN A 76 10.57 -9.71 -6.54
CA GLN A 76 10.71 -8.53 -7.39
C GLN A 76 11.58 -7.45 -6.75
N PHE A 77 11.40 -7.19 -5.45
CA PHE A 77 11.95 -5.98 -4.83
C PHE A 77 13.10 -6.22 -3.85
N PHE A 78 13.25 -7.42 -3.26
CA PHE A 78 14.20 -7.63 -2.18
C PHE A 78 15.66 -7.33 -2.59
N MET A 79 16.16 -7.96 -3.65
CA MET A 79 17.56 -7.78 -4.08
C MET A 79 17.82 -6.38 -4.67
N PRO A 80 17.01 -5.83 -5.59
CA PRO A 80 17.23 -4.48 -6.10
C PRO A 80 17.18 -3.41 -5.00
N ALA A 81 16.33 -3.60 -3.99
CA ALA A 81 16.23 -2.66 -2.89
C ALA A 81 17.44 -2.71 -1.94
N GLN A 82 18.11 -3.86 -1.76
CA GLN A 82 19.35 -3.93 -0.96
C GLN A 82 20.38 -2.92 -1.45
N GLU A 83 20.60 -2.88 -2.76
CA GLU A 83 21.52 -1.94 -3.42
C GLU A 83 21.02 -0.50 -3.28
N LYS A 84 19.74 -0.25 -3.59
CA LYS A 84 19.11 1.08 -3.53
C LYS A 84 19.15 1.70 -2.12
N LEU A 85 19.05 0.88 -1.09
CA LEU A 85 19.09 1.28 0.32
C LEU A 85 20.51 1.42 0.86
N GLY A 86 21.53 1.09 0.05
CA GLY A 86 22.93 1.18 0.45
C GLY A 86 23.32 0.15 1.51
N ILE A 87 22.63 -1.01 1.56
CA ILE A 87 22.96 -2.07 2.51
C ILE A 87 24.24 -2.78 2.03
N PRO A 88 25.34 -2.75 2.80
CA PRO A 88 26.60 -3.32 2.35
C PRO A 88 26.48 -4.82 2.07
N ASN A 89 26.97 -5.26 0.91
CA ASN A 89 27.05 -6.70 0.60
C ASN A 89 28.01 -7.46 1.53
N SER A 90 28.92 -6.75 2.21
CA SER A 90 29.81 -7.29 3.23
C SER A 90 29.12 -7.58 4.58
N ASP A 91 27.92 -7.07 4.80
CA ASP A 91 27.17 -7.37 6.02
C ASP A 91 26.75 -8.86 6.03
N PRO A 92 26.73 -9.51 7.21
CA PRO A 92 26.27 -10.89 7.32
C PRO A 92 24.81 -11.05 6.84
N PRO A 93 24.42 -12.21 6.28
CA PRO A 93 23.08 -12.42 5.71
C PRO A 93 21.93 -12.10 6.66
N ALA A 94 22.01 -12.49 7.93
CA ALA A 94 21.01 -12.17 8.94
C ALA A 94 20.84 -10.66 9.14
N VAL A 95 21.96 -9.94 9.21
CA VAL A 95 21.99 -8.48 9.36
C VAL A 95 21.44 -7.80 8.11
N ARG A 96 21.82 -8.25 6.90
CA ARG A 96 21.30 -7.72 5.64
C ARG A 96 19.79 -7.88 5.50
N ALA A 97 19.26 -9.05 5.88
CA ALA A 97 17.83 -9.30 5.87
C ALA A 97 17.09 -8.37 6.85
N ALA A 98 17.59 -8.24 8.08
CA ALA A 98 17.01 -7.35 9.09
C ALA A 98 17.07 -5.86 8.67
N LYS A 99 18.21 -5.39 8.15
CA LYS A 99 18.38 -4.00 7.67
C LYS A 99 17.47 -3.67 6.50
N TYR A 100 17.28 -4.60 5.56
CA TYR A 100 16.32 -4.42 4.47
C TYR A 100 14.92 -4.16 5.03
N HIS A 101 14.44 -5.05 5.90
CA HIS A 101 13.11 -4.92 6.49
C HIS A 101 12.97 -3.68 7.36
N LEU A 102 14.02 -3.21 8.02
CA LEU A 102 14.00 -1.95 8.74
C LEU A 102 13.78 -0.77 7.79
N MET A 103 14.64 -0.66 6.78
CA MET A 103 14.73 0.53 5.95
C MET A 103 13.60 0.61 4.92
N SER A 104 13.22 -0.51 4.28
CA SER A 104 12.11 -0.52 3.32
C SER A 104 10.78 -0.18 3.99
N ASN A 105 10.50 -0.80 5.14
CA ASN A 105 9.27 -0.55 5.90
C ASN A 105 9.25 0.88 6.48
N ALA A 106 10.39 1.41 6.95
CA ALA A 106 10.47 2.78 7.43
C ALA A 106 10.16 3.81 6.31
N LEU A 107 10.59 3.55 5.08
CA LEU A 107 10.22 4.39 3.93
C LEU A 107 8.71 4.29 3.60
N GLY A 108 8.09 3.14 3.85
CA GLY A 108 6.64 2.94 3.75
C GLY A 108 5.84 3.39 4.98
N GLY A 109 6.44 4.12 5.92
CA GLY A 109 5.76 4.61 7.12
C GLY A 109 5.53 3.56 8.21
N ILE A 110 5.93 2.31 8.00
CA ILE A 110 5.79 1.23 8.98
C ILE A 110 6.90 1.34 10.02
N ARG A 111 6.49 1.36 11.29
CA ARG A 111 7.41 1.57 12.41
C ARG A 111 8.10 0.27 12.81
N THR A 112 9.35 0.17 12.41
CA THR A 112 10.19 -1.00 12.71
C THR A 112 11.41 -0.64 13.55
N ARG A 113 11.99 -1.66 14.18
CA ARG A 113 13.29 -1.59 14.88
C ARG A 113 14.10 -2.85 14.59
N ILE A 114 15.42 -2.75 14.67
CA ILE A 114 16.31 -3.93 14.64
C ILE A 114 17.15 -4.02 15.89
N SER A 115 17.63 -5.22 16.20
CA SER A 115 18.71 -5.43 17.17
C SER A 115 19.65 -6.49 16.61
N VAL A 116 20.92 -6.14 16.41
CA VAL A 116 21.93 -7.08 15.93
C VAL A 116 22.57 -7.73 17.15
N GLU A 117 22.25 -9.01 17.37
CA GLU A 117 22.76 -9.77 18.51
C GLU A 117 24.13 -10.38 18.19
N SER A 118 24.33 -10.81 16.95
CA SER A 118 25.60 -11.31 16.43
C SER A 118 25.65 -11.19 14.89
N SER A 119 26.74 -11.62 14.26
CA SER A 119 26.80 -11.75 12.80
C SER A 119 25.81 -12.78 12.26
N SER A 120 25.47 -13.81 13.03
CA SER A 120 24.52 -14.84 12.63
C SER A 120 23.09 -14.59 13.08
N LYS A 121 22.82 -13.65 13.99
CA LYS A 121 21.48 -13.40 14.55
C LYS A 121 21.14 -11.91 14.58
N ALA A 122 20.08 -11.53 13.87
CA ALA A 122 19.58 -10.16 13.84
C ALA A 122 18.05 -10.11 13.92
N TRP A 123 17.55 -9.30 14.84
CA TRP A 123 16.13 -9.13 15.12
C TRP A 123 15.48 -8.08 14.23
N ILE A 124 14.21 -8.29 13.89
CA ILE A 124 13.32 -7.30 13.28
C ILE A 124 12.02 -7.24 14.10
N ILE A 125 11.61 -6.03 14.45
CA ILE A 125 10.53 -5.75 15.39
C ILE A 125 9.58 -4.77 14.71
N TYR A 126 8.31 -5.15 14.57
CA TYR A 126 7.23 -4.33 14.03
C TYR A 126 6.39 -3.81 15.19
N LEU A 127 6.43 -2.49 15.40
CA LEU A 127 5.67 -1.86 16.48
C LEU A 127 4.18 -1.81 16.10
N PRO A 128 3.26 -2.04 17.05
CA PRO A 128 1.82 -1.98 16.80
C PRO A 128 1.42 -0.61 16.25
N ALA A 129 0.40 -0.50 15.40
CA ALA A 129 -0.10 0.80 14.94
C ALA A 129 -0.58 1.69 16.13
N THR A 130 -0.33 3.00 16.10
CA THR A 130 -0.74 3.95 17.17
C THR A 130 -2.05 4.69 16.94
N GLY A 131 -2.66 4.57 15.76
CA GLY A 131 -3.82 5.39 15.45
C GLY A 131 -4.27 5.23 14.00
N ALA A 132 -5.10 4.21 13.79
CA ALA A 132 -6.12 4.04 12.75
C ALA A 132 -6.65 2.61 12.96
N MET A 133 -7.96 2.45 13.15
CA MET A 133 -8.58 1.14 13.27
C MET A 133 -8.59 0.49 11.88
N GLY A 134 -7.52 -0.24 11.51
CA GLY A 134 -7.43 -0.87 10.18
C GLY A 134 -6.37 -1.96 10.11
N ASP A 135 -5.12 -1.69 10.48
CA ASP A 135 -4.05 -2.72 10.44
C ASP A 135 -4.19 -3.80 11.52
N GLN A 136 -4.88 -3.48 12.63
CA GLN A 136 -5.06 -4.39 13.76
C GLN A 136 -6.26 -5.33 13.62
N THR A 137 -6.99 -5.31 12.49
CA THR A 137 -8.19 -6.15 12.32
C THR A 137 -7.89 -7.56 11.81
N PHE A 138 -6.69 -7.83 11.28
CA PHE A 138 -6.34 -9.17 10.84
C PHE A 138 -5.85 -10.03 12.01
N GLY A 139 -6.33 -11.26 12.07
CA GLY A 139 -5.90 -12.26 13.04
C GLY A 139 -4.43 -12.68 12.84
N GLU A 140 -3.99 -13.67 13.61
CA GLU A 140 -2.62 -14.19 13.51
C GLU A 140 -2.26 -14.72 12.11
N GLU A 141 -3.28 -15.14 11.35
CA GLU A 141 -3.15 -15.70 10.02
C GLU A 141 -2.44 -14.76 9.05
N HIS A 142 -2.58 -13.44 9.21
CA HIS A 142 -1.87 -12.47 8.37
C HIS A 142 -0.36 -12.62 8.50
N TRP A 143 0.15 -12.51 9.72
CA TRP A 143 1.59 -12.59 10.00
C TRP A 143 2.13 -14.00 9.76
N LEU A 144 1.35 -15.04 10.08
CA LEU A 144 1.69 -16.43 9.76
C LEU A 144 1.78 -16.68 8.24
N SER A 145 1.14 -15.85 7.41
CA SER A 145 1.24 -15.90 5.95
C SER A 145 2.40 -15.05 5.42
N ILE A 146 2.63 -13.87 6.02
CA ILE A 146 3.71 -12.94 5.65
C ILE A 146 5.09 -13.56 5.91
N PHE A 147 5.33 -14.12 7.10
CA PHE A 147 6.67 -14.61 7.47
C PHE A 147 7.25 -15.67 6.52
N PRO A 148 6.51 -16.72 6.12
CA PRO A 148 6.99 -17.67 5.12
C PRO A 148 7.02 -17.07 3.70
N GLY A 149 6.09 -16.17 3.37
CA GLY A 149 6.02 -15.48 2.07
C GLY A 149 7.15 -14.46 1.87
N TRP A 150 7.67 -13.86 2.94
CA TRP A 150 8.63 -12.76 2.84
C TRP A 150 9.95 -13.09 3.54
N HIS A 151 9.95 -13.19 4.86
CA HIS A 151 11.17 -13.29 5.67
C HIS A 151 11.94 -14.57 5.42
N ALA A 152 11.27 -15.73 5.45
CA ALA A 152 11.91 -17.03 5.30
C ALA A 152 12.55 -17.27 3.92
N ARG A 153 12.22 -16.43 2.93
CA ARG A 153 12.76 -16.52 1.56
C ARG A 153 14.10 -15.80 1.40
N ASN A 154 14.42 -14.87 2.30
CA ASN A 154 15.59 -14.00 2.17
C ASN A 154 16.91 -14.77 2.08
N GLY A 155 17.02 -15.90 2.77
CA GLY A 155 18.22 -16.76 2.71
C GLY A 155 18.57 -17.18 1.29
N MET A 156 17.57 -17.66 0.53
CA MET A 156 17.77 -18.09 -0.85
C MET A 156 18.18 -16.93 -1.76
N SER A 157 17.54 -15.77 -1.61
CA SER A 157 17.88 -14.57 -2.39
C SER A 157 19.28 -14.05 -2.10
N LEU A 158 19.76 -14.16 -0.85
CA LEU A 158 21.09 -13.75 -0.44
C LEU A 158 22.19 -14.79 -0.75
N GLY A 159 21.83 -15.96 -1.30
CA GLY A 159 22.78 -17.07 -1.47
C GLY A 159 23.20 -17.73 -0.14
N ALA A 160 22.42 -17.55 0.92
CA ALA A 160 22.64 -18.07 2.27
C ALA A 160 21.52 -19.07 2.63
N PRO A 161 21.56 -20.33 2.12
CA PRO A 161 20.47 -21.29 2.30
C PRO A 161 20.29 -21.76 3.75
N GLY A 162 21.24 -21.48 4.64
CA GLY A 162 21.15 -21.75 6.07
C GLY A 162 20.44 -20.65 6.88
N LEU A 163 20.06 -19.55 6.24
CA LEU A 163 19.37 -18.43 6.88
C LEU A 163 17.87 -18.74 7.04
N VAL A 164 17.42 -18.77 8.28
CA VAL A 164 16.01 -18.95 8.65
C VAL A 164 15.44 -17.68 9.27
N PHE A 165 14.10 -17.58 9.27
CA PHE A 165 13.39 -16.62 10.09
C PHE A 165 12.65 -17.31 11.22
N VAL A 166 12.85 -16.84 12.45
CA VAL A 166 12.18 -17.36 13.66
C VAL A 166 11.23 -16.28 14.19
N ALA A 167 9.93 -16.53 14.11
CA ALA A 167 8.92 -15.66 14.70
C ALA A 167 8.79 -15.94 16.21
N THR A 168 8.76 -14.88 17.01
CA THR A 168 8.77 -15.00 18.47
C THR A 168 7.63 -14.23 19.14
N HIS A 169 7.11 -13.18 18.51
CA HIS A 169 6.06 -12.33 19.06
C HIS A 169 5.03 -11.96 18.01
N MET A 170 3.78 -11.80 18.43
CA MET A 170 2.69 -11.32 17.59
C MET A 170 1.65 -10.53 18.41
N VAL A 171 1.35 -9.31 17.97
CA VAL A 171 0.35 -8.45 18.65
C VAL A 171 -1.00 -9.13 18.80
N SER A 172 -1.45 -9.87 17.78
CA SER A 172 -2.73 -10.62 17.84
C SER A 172 -2.75 -11.74 18.87
N ARG A 173 -1.60 -12.15 19.41
CA ARG A 173 -1.46 -13.10 20.52
C ARG A 173 -1.35 -12.42 21.89
N GLY A 174 -1.39 -11.10 21.94
CA GLY A 174 -1.23 -10.31 23.16
C GLY A 174 0.20 -9.85 23.43
N ASP A 175 1.14 -10.06 22.50
CA ASP A 175 2.50 -9.57 22.63
C ASP A 175 2.59 -8.04 22.41
N PRO A 176 3.59 -7.35 22.98
CA PRO A 176 3.72 -5.90 22.83
C PRO A 176 4.11 -5.42 21.42
N PHE A 177 4.50 -6.33 20.53
CA PHE A 177 4.88 -6.07 19.14
C PHE A 177 4.81 -7.38 18.33
N THR A 178 4.90 -7.29 17.01
CA THR A 178 5.06 -8.47 16.14
C THR A 178 6.50 -8.55 15.65
N GLY A 179 7.11 -9.73 15.62
CA GLY A 179 8.47 -9.84 15.13
C GLY A 179 9.19 -11.14 15.48
N GLY A 180 10.49 -11.12 15.24
CA GLY A 180 11.35 -12.28 15.30
C GLY A 180 12.79 -11.95 14.96
N TYR A 181 13.55 -12.96 14.57
CA TYR A 181 14.93 -12.78 14.14
C TYR A 181 15.28 -13.66 12.94
N PHE A 182 16.20 -13.15 12.14
CA PHE A 182 16.94 -13.94 11.17
C PHE A 182 18.08 -14.66 11.88
N LEU A 183 18.24 -15.94 11.60
CA LEU A 183 19.31 -16.79 12.15
C LEU A 183 20.01 -17.53 11.02
N ASP A 184 21.30 -17.26 10.84
CA ASP A 184 22.16 -18.08 9.99
C ASP A 184 22.63 -19.29 10.80
N THR A 185 22.12 -20.46 10.42
CA THR A 185 22.43 -21.73 11.10
C THR A 185 23.79 -22.30 10.67
N GLY A 186 24.43 -21.74 9.65
CA GLY A 186 25.70 -22.22 9.08
C GLY A 186 25.58 -23.48 8.21
N ALA A 187 24.46 -24.21 8.28
CA ALA A 187 24.15 -25.36 7.44
C ALA A 187 22.94 -25.06 6.55
N PRO A 188 22.94 -25.45 5.26
CA PRO A 188 21.77 -25.29 4.40
C PRO A 188 20.52 -25.94 5.00
N VAL A 189 19.38 -25.25 4.89
CA VAL A 189 18.08 -25.81 5.27
C VAL A 189 17.49 -26.52 4.07
N GLU A 190 17.40 -27.85 4.17
CA GLU A 190 16.95 -28.75 3.10
C GLU A 190 15.46 -28.53 2.80
N GLU A 191 14.61 -28.63 3.82
CA GLU A 191 13.16 -28.50 3.66
C GLU A 191 12.72 -27.03 3.63
N PRO A 192 12.00 -26.57 2.58
CA PRO A 192 11.53 -25.19 2.50
C PRO A 192 10.69 -24.74 3.70
N ALA A 193 9.92 -25.66 4.29
CA ALA A 193 9.10 -25.39 5.47
C ALA A 193 9.95 -25.04 6.70
N ASP A 194 11.16 -25.59 6.83
CA ASP A 194 12.04 -25.38 7.98
C ASP A 194 12.77 -24.02 7.97
N ARG A 195 12.61 -23.26 6.89
CA ARG A 195 13.14 -21.89 6.76
C ARG A 195 12.34 -20.87 7.57
N TYR A 196 11.10 -21.20 7.88
CA TYR A 196 10.26 -20.47 8.81
C TYR A 196 10.10 -21.28 10.09
N ARG A 197 10.39 -20.68 11.24
CA ARG A 197 10.27 -21.33 12.55
C ARG A 197 9.50 -20.46 13.52
N GLN A 198 8.98 -21.09 14.55
CA GLN A 198 8.20 -20.45 15.59
C GLN A 198 8.84 -20.74 16.95
N ALA A 199 9.08 -19.69 17.73
CA ALA A 199 9.62 -19.75 19.08
C ALA A 199 8.89 -18.72 19.96
N TRP A 200 7.56 -18.89 20.07
CA TRP A 200 6.70 -17.96 20.78
C TRP A 200 7.11 -17.79 22.25
N GLY A 201 7.18 -16.54 22.71
CA GLY A 201 7.55 -16.20 24.09
C GLY A 201 9.06 -16.19 24.36
N GLU A 202 9.92 -16.44 23.36
CA GLU A 202 11.36 -16.19 23.51
C GLU A 202 11.60 -14.69 23.84
N PRO A 203 12.38 -14.34 24.86
CA PRO A 203 12.56 -12.95 25.27
C PRO A 203 13.23 -12.14 24.16
N ALA A 204 12.62 -11.02 23.78
CA ALA A 204 13.22 -10.10 22.83
C ALA A 204 14.34 -9.24 23.45
N PRO A 205 15.24 -8.70 22.61
CA PRO A 205 16.30 -7.81 23.07
C PRO A 205 15.75 -6.58 23.82
N PRO A 206 16.49 -6.07 24.83
CA PRO A 206 16.11 -4.86 25.58
C PRO A 206 15.84 -3.67 24.65
N LEU A 207 14.93 -2.77 25.06
CA LEU A 207 14.61 -1.57 24.26
C LEU A 207 15.86 -0.74 23.91
N ALA A 208 16.83 -0.66 24.81
CA ALA A 208 18.08 0.08 24.62
C ALA A 208 18.99 -0.48 23.50
N SER A 209 18.83 -1.75 23.10
CA SER A 209 19.59 -2.35 22.00
C SER A 209 18.84 -2.30 20.65
N ARG A 210 17.69 -1.61 20.61
CA ARG A 210 16.84 -1.51 19.41
C ARG A 210 17.14 -0.22 18.65
N HIS A 211 17.50 -0.36 17.38
CA HIS A 211 17.89 0.73 16.50
C HIS A 211 16.77 1.11 15.52
N CYS A 212 16.68 2.39 15.19
CA CYS A 212 15.83 2.92 14.14
C CYS A 212 16.49 2.76 12.76
N ALA A 213 15.71 2.96 11.70
CA ALA A 213 16.27 3.10 10.36
C ALA A 213 17.15 4.35 10.28
N GLU A 214 18.35 4.19 9.74
CA GLU A 214 19.26 5.29 9.44
C GLU A 214 19.46 5.33 7.93
N LEU A 215 19.02 6.41 7.30
CA LEU A 215 19.21 6.66 5.87
C LEU A 215 20.04 7.94 5.71
N SER A 216 21.00 7.91 4.79
CA SER A 216 21.77 9.09 4.38
C SER A 216 20.82 10.16 3.86
N SER A 217 20.83 11.35 4.48
CA SER A 217 20.00 12.48 4.01
C SER A 217 20.44 13.02 2.66
N HIS A 218 21.70 12.77 2.26
CA HIS A 218 22.21 13.06 0.93
C HIS A 218 21.55 12.16 -0.13
N ASP A 219 21.47 10.86 0.13
CA ASP A 219 20.95 9.89 -0.83
C ASP A 219 19.42 9.78 -0.77
N TRP A 220 18.85 10.03 0.40
CA TRP A 220 17.41 10.02 0.71
C TRP A 220 16.94 11.40 1.22
N PRO A 221 17.00 12.44 0.38
CA PRO A 221 16.41 13.73 0.72
C PRO A 221 14.90 13.59 0.95
N GLU A 222 14.31 14.56 1.64
CA GLU A 222 12.91 14.54 2.05
C GLU A 222 11.94 14.23 0.88
N ASP A 223 12.04 14.94 -0.23
CA ASP A 223 11.20 14.71 -1.41
C ASP A 223 11.25 13.27 -1.91
N ARG A 224 12.43 12.64 -1.86
CA ARG A 224 12.60 11.24 -2.26
C ARG A 224 11.94 10.31 -1.25
N ARG A 225 11.99 10.62 0.05
CA ARG A 225 11.33 9.83 1.10
C ARG A 225 9.81 9.94 0.98
N LEU A 226 9.26 11.13 0.74
CA LEU A 226 7.83 11.34 0.52
C LEU A 226 7.32 10.59 -0.71
N LYS A 227 8.06 10.66 -1.83
CA LYS A 227 7.74 9.87 -3.03
C LYS A 227 7.84 8.37 -2.78
N ALA A 228 8.79 7.93 -1.95
CA ALA A 228 8.93 6.51 -1.59
C ALA A 228 7.78 6.02 -0.70
N LEU A 229 7.33 6.84 0.26
CA LEU A 229 6.16 6.56 1.10
C LEU A 229 4.92 6.33 0.25
N ARG A 230 4.60 7.28 -0.63
CA ARG A 230 3.49 7.12 -1.57
C ARG A 230 3.65 5.89 -2.46
N ASN A 231 4.82 5.73 -3.10
CA ASN A 231 5.02 4.62 -4.03
C ASN A 231 4.87 3.27 -3.32
N PHE A 232 5.19 3.20 -2.03
CA PHE A 232 4.97 2.01 -1.21
C PHE A 232 3.48 1.65 -1.17
N ALA A 233 2.60 2.58 -0.76
CA ALA A 233 1.16 2.34 -0.69
C ALA A 233 0.55 2.02 -2.07
N VAL A 234 0.90 2.81 -3.10
CA VAL A 234 0.45 2.60 -4.48
C VAL A 234 0.83 1.21 -4.97
N HIS A 235 2.11 0.84 -4.89
CA HIS A 235 2.55 -0.46 -5.41
C HIS A 235 1.90 -1.62 -4.67
N TRP A 236 1.71 -1.54 -3.35
CA TRP A 236 1.00 -2.58 -2.62
C TRP A 236 -0.45 -2.75 -3.09
N ALA A 237 -1.18 -1.67 -3.38
CA ALA A 237 -2.56 -1.76 -3.85
C ALA A 237 -2.66 -2.47 -5.20
N TRP A 238 -1.77 -2.10 -6.12
CA TRP A 238 -1.74 -2.71 -7.44
C TRP A 238 -1.20 -4.15 -7.40
N ASP A 239 -0.18 -4.44 -6.60
CA ASP A 239 0.30 -5.81 -6.37
C ASP A 239 -0.80 -6.68 -5.77
N ARG A 240 -1.61 -6.14 -4.85
CA ARG A 240 -2.73 -6.86 -4.24
C ARG A 240 -3.80 -7.22 -5.26
N MET A 241 -4.24 -6.26 -6.07
CA MET A 241 -5.21 -6.50 -7.14
C MET A 241 -4.68 -7.50 -8.17
N ALA A 242 -3.43 -7.31 -8.63
CA ALA A 242 -2.80 -8.21 -9.60
C ALA A 242 -2.66 -9.63 -9.05
N THR A 243 -2.17 -9.78 -7.83
CA THR A 243 -1.99 -11.10 -7.21
C THR A 243 -3.34 -11.78 -6.93
N ALA A 244 -4.39 -11.01 -6.58
CA ALA A 244 -5.72 -11.57 -6.41
C ALA A 244 -6.24 -12.18 -7.71
N LEU A 245 -5.99 -11.53 -8.84
CA LEU A 245 -6.31 -12.06 -10.17
C LEU A 245 -5.45 -13.26 -10.55
N GLU A 246 -4.17 -13.31 -10.14
CA GLU A 246 -3.32 -14.49 -10.38
C GLU A 246 -3.79 -15.72 -9.60
N VAL A 247 -4.19 -15.52 -8.34
CA VAL A 247 -4.55 -16.60 -7.41
C VAL A 247 -5.99 -17.08 -7.64
N PHE A 248 -6.93 -16.14 -7.80
CA PHE A 248 -8.36 -16.44 -7.90
C PHE A 248 -8.88 -16.36 -9.34
N GLY A 249 -8.13 -15.80 -10.29
CA GLY A 249 -8.58 -15.61 -11.66
C GLY A 249 -9.56 -14.45 -11.82
N ALA A 250 -10.20 -14.35 -12.99
CA ALA A 250 -11.09 -13.24 -13.33
C ALA A 250 -12.36 -13.14 -12.45
N GLU A 251 -12.70 -14.19 -11.69
CA GLU A 251 -13.92 -14.21 -10.88
C GLU A 251 -13.92 -13.15 -9.77
N VAL A 252 -12.74 -12.69 -9.34
CA VAL A 252 -12.56 -11.68 -8.29
C VAL A 252 -12.69 -10.25 -8.82
N ALA A 253 -12.82 -10.04 -10.14
CA ALA A 253 -12.86 -8.71 -10.74
C ALA A 253 -13.94 -7.82 -10.12
N ALA A 254 -15.15 -8.36 -9.90
CA ALA A 254 -16.23 -7.61 -9.27
C ALA A 254 -15.94 -7.24 -7.80
N ASP A 255 -15.16 -8.05 -7.07
CA ASP A 255 -14.72 -7.68 -5.72
C ASP A 255 -13.70 -6.55 -5.78
N LEU A 256 -12.79 -6.55 -6.77
CA LEU A 256 -11.84 -5.46 -6.94
C LEU A 256 -12.55 -4.14 -7.29
N ASP A 257 -13.56 -4.20 -8.16
CA ASP A 257 -14.41 -3.05 -8.48
C ASP A 257 -15.02 -2.44 -7.20
N ILE A 258 -15.59 -3.30 -6.33
CA ILE A 258 -16.19 -2.88 -5.05
C ILE A 258 -15.12 -2.36 -4.09
N ALA A 259 -13.94 -2.97 -4.04
CA ALA A 259 -12.85 -2.55 -3.16
C ALA A 259 -12.44 -1.10 -3.48
N VAL A 260 -12.22 -0.82 -4.77
CA VAL A 260 -11.85 0.53 -5.20
C VAL A 260 -13.01 1.49 -4.98
N ALA A 261 -14.26 1.11 -5.28
CA ALA A 261 -15.43 1.94 -5.00
C ALA A 261 -15.51 2.34 -3.51
N GLN A 262 -15.39 1.39 -2.59
CA GLN A 262 -15.42 1.66 -1.15
C GLN A 262 -14.34 2.66 -0.73
N SER A 263 -13.14 2.53 -1.28
CA SER A 263 -12.04 3.46 -1.03
C SER A 263 -12.26 4.84 -1.65
N THR A 264 -12.83 4.91 -2.85
CA THR A 264 -13.24 6.17 -3.49
C THR A 264 -14.29 6.88 -2.66
N TYR A 265 -15.33 6.18 -2.23
CA TYR A 265 -16.40 6.72 -1.39
C TYR A 265 -15.88 7.22 -0.03
N SER A 266 -14.95 6.50 0.60
CA SER A 266 -14.37 6.91 1.88
C SER A 266 -13.47 8.15 1.79
N HIS A 267 -13.06 8.55 0.57
CA HIS A 267 -12.21 9.71 0.33
C HIS A 267 -12.95 10.82 -0.44
N LEU A 268 -14.25 10.70 -0.69
CA LEU A 268 -15.03 11.68 -1.46
C LEU A 268 -14.84 13.15 -1.01
N PRO A 269 -14.82 13.48 0.29
CA PRO A 269 -14.58 14.85 0.73
C PRO A 269 -13.24 15.42 0.25
N ILE A 270 -12.23 14.56 0.15
CA ILE A 270 -10.90 14.93 -0.31
C ILE A 270 -10.85 14.97 -1.84
N LEU A 271 -11.51 14.03 -2.51
CA LEU A 271 -11.68 14.06 -3.98
C LEU A 271 -12.43 15.32 -4.45
N ALA A 272 -13.37 15.83 -3.65
CA ALA A 272 -14.06 17.09 -3.90
C ALA A 272 -13.17 18.33 -3.71
N ALA A 273 -12.07 18.22 -2.95
CA ALA A 273 -11.06 19.28 -2.83
C ALA A 273 -9.98 19.22 -3.94
N LEU A 274 -9.97 18.15 -4.75
CA LEU A 274 -9.02 18.00 -5.85
C LEU A 274 -9.36 18.87 -7.07
N SER A 275 -10.61 19.33 -7.20
CA SER A 275 -11.06 20.20 -8.28
C SER A 275 -12.20 21.13 -7.83
N ASP A 276 -12.15 22.38 -8.27
CA ASP A 276 -13.23 23.36 -8.05
C ASP A 276 -14.32 23.31 -9.12
N GLU A 277 -14.04 22.58 -10.20
CA GLU A 277 -14.96 22.43 -11.30
C GLU A 277 -16.03 21.39 -10.95
N GLN A 278 -17.23 21.57 -11.52
CA GLN A 278 -18.32 20.61 -11.39
C GLN A 278 -18.56 19.90 -12.72
N GLY A 279 -19.29 18.78 -12.67
CA GLY A 279 -19.62 18.03 -13.88
C GLY A 279 -18.43 17.21 -14.39
N VAL A 280 -18.43 16.98 -15.70
CA VAL A 280 -17.44 16.15 -16.41
C VAL A 280 -16.00 16.61 -16.17
N HIS A 281 -15.75 17.92 -16.21
CA HIS A 281 -14.41 18.46 -15.99
C HIS A 281 -13.96 18.27 -14.54
N GLY A 282 -14.82 18.58 -13.58
CA GLY A 282 -14.56 18.41 -12.15
C GLY A 282 -14.05 17.01 -11.80
N VAL A 283 -14.82 15.99 -12.18
CA VAL A 283 -14.44 14.60 -11.90
C VAL A 283 -13.17 14.17 -12.65
N ALA A 284 -12.99 14.62 -13.91
CA ALA A 284 -11.82 14.27 -14.69
C ALA A 284 -10.54 14.85 -14.06
N SER A 285 -10.59 16.10 -13.61
CA SER A 285 -9.46 16.75 -12.94
C SER A 285 -9.20 16.15 -11.56
N SER A 286 -10.24 15.80 -10.77
CA SER A 286 -10.04 15.07 -9.51
C SER A 286 -9.38 13.70 -9.73
N PHE A 287 -9.78 12.98 -10.79
CA PHE A 287 -9.18 11.71 -11.15
C PHE A 287 -7.74 11.87 -11.63
N ALA A 288 -7.46 12.87 -12.49
CA ALA A 288 -6.12 13.19 -12.96
C ALA A 288 -5.20 13.59 -11.79
N ALA A 289 -5.69 14.41 -10.86
CA ALA A 289 -4.99 14.79 -9.64
C ALA A 289 -4.66 13.56 -8.78
N LEU A 290 -5.60 12.62 -8.58
CA LEU A 290 -5.33 11.35 -7.89
C LEU A 290 -4.19 10.58 -8.56
N LEU A 291 -4.23 10.43 -9.88
CA LEU A 291 -3.19 9.70 -10.62
C LEU A 291 -1.82 10.40 -10.53
N ASP A 292 -1.77 11.71 -10.74
CA ASP A 292 -0.55 12.53 -10.62
C ASP A 292 0.05 12.43 -9.22
N MET A 293 -0.78 12.65 -8.18
CA MET A 293 -0.30 12.54 -6.80
C MET A 293 0.21 11.14 -6.51
N SER A 294 -0.40 10.10 -7.09
CA SER A 294 -0.01 8.68 -7.03
C SER A 294 1.28 8.34 -7.81
N GLY A 295 1.87 9.30 -8.52
CA GLY A 295 3.12 9.14 -9.26
C GLY A 295 2.94 8.69 -10.71
N TRP A 296 1.73 8.71 -11.24
CA TRP A 296 1.48 8.57 -12.67
C TRP A 296 1.82 9.89 -13.38
N ALA A 297 2.14 9.83 -14.66
CA ALA A 297 2.17 11.04 -15.49
C ALA A 297 0.92 11.02 -16.36
N VAL A 298 0.10 12.06 -16.25
CA VAL A 298 -1.19 12.19 -16.94
C VAL A 298 -1.28 13.52 -17.68
N GLU A 299 -2.00 13.50 -18.80
CA GLU A 299 -2.40 14.67 -19.57
C GLU A 299 -3.93 14.68 -19.66
N GLU A 300 -4.54 15.84 -19.38
CA GLU A 300 -5.97 16.07 -19.61
C GLU A 300 -6.18 16.67 -21.00
N VAL A 301 -7.02 16.02 -21.81
CA VAL A 301 -7.37 16.46 -23.16
C VAL A 301 -8.86 16.75 -23.23
N VAL A 302 -9.23 18.01 -23.42
CA VAL A 302 -10.61 18.45 -23.58
C VAL A 302 -11.01 18.40 -25.05
N ALA A 303 -12.12 17.73 -25.35
CA ALA A 303 -12.68 17.64 -26.69
C ALA A 303 -13.77 18.71 -26.94
N ASP A 304 -14.05 19.00 -28.20
CA ASP A 304 -15.06 19.99 -28.62
C ASP A 304 -16.49 19.63 -28.16
N ASP A 305 -16.77 18.35 -27.90
CA ASP A 305 -18.05 17.85 -27.39
C ASP A 305 -18.20 18.01 -25.86
N GLY A 306 -17.19 18.59 -25.20
CA GLY A 306 -17.15 18.78 -23.75
C GLY A 306 -16.79 17.52 -22.96
N SER A 307 -16.36 16.45 -23.62
CA SER A 307 -15.74 15.30 -22.96
C SER A 307 -14.28 15.59 -22.61
N VAL A 308 -13.78 14.97 -21.55
CA VAL A 308 -12.40 15.10 -21.08
C VAL A 308 -11.74 13.73 -21.06
N SER A 309 -10.56 13.61 -21.63
CA SER A 309 -9.76 12.37 -21.61
C SER A 309 -8.55 12.55 -20.71
N VAL A 310 -8.41 11.68 -19.72
CA VAL A 310 -7.19 11.56 -18.90
C VAL A 310 -6.31 10.49 -19.55
N VAL A 311 -5.23 10.93 -20.17
CA VAL A 311 -4.29 10.10 -20.93
C VAL A 311 -3.06 9.83 -20.07
N VAL A 312 -2.72 8.56 -19.85
CA VAL A 312 -1.52 8.19 -19.09
C VAL A 312 -0.30 8.11 -19.99
N ASP A 313 0.68 8.96 -19.68
CA ASP A 313 2.01 8.99 -20.31
C ASP A 313 2.99 8.04 -19.66
N ARG A 314 2.91 7.93 -18.33
CA ARG A 314 3.73 7.01 -17.56
C ARG A 314 2.88 6.31 -16.52
N ASP A 315 2.84 5.00 -16.68
CA ASP A 315 2.23 4.09 -15.73
C ASP A 315 3.32 3.41 -14.87
N PRO A 316 3.41 3.71 -13.56
CA PRO A 316 4.41 3.10 -12.68
C PRO A 316 4.15 1.62 -12.38
N ILE A 317 2.97 1.08 -12.70
CA ILE A 317 2.59 -0.31 -12.39
C ILE A 317 2.54 -1.22 -13.64
N ALA A 318 2.74 -0.67 -14.85
CA ALA A 318 2.61 -1.40 -16.10
C ALA A 318 3.47 -2.68 -16.12
N ASP A 319 4.68 -2.61 -15.56
CA ASP A 319 5.57 -3.77 -15.45
C ASP A 319 4.96 -4.89 -14.62
N ARG A 320 4.27 -4.56 -13.51
CA ARG A 320 3.58 -5.56 -12.69
C ARG A 320 2.39 -6.15 -13.43
N VAL A 321 1.56 -5.31 -14.04
CA VAL A 321 0.36 -5.76 -14.76
C VAL A 321 0.73 -6.60 -15.99
N SER A 322 1.85 -6.31 -16.65
CA SER A 322 2.33 -7.08 -17.81
C SER A 322 2.65 -8.54 -17.50
N GLN A 323 2.95 -8.86 -16.23
CA GLN A 323 3.22 -10.21 -15.75
C GLN A 323 1.94 -11.05 -15.62
N LEU A 324 0.77 -10.42 -15.59
CA LEU A 324 -0.50 -11.13 -15.61
C LEU A 324 -0.71 -11.86 -16.95
N PRO A 325 -1.43 -12.99 -16.95
CA PRO A 325 -2.00 -13.56 -18.16
C PRO A 325 -2.74 -12.50 -18.97
N GLU A 326 -2.61 -12.52 -20.29
CA GLU A 326 -3.14 -11.49 -21.20
C GLU A 326 -4.63 -11.18 -20.94
N ALA A 327 -5.44 -12.22 -20.70
CA ALA A 327 -6.86 -12.11 -20.42
C ALA A 327 -7.21 -11.35 -19.11
N LEU A 328 -6.24 -11.16 -18.20
CA LEU A 328 -6.43 -10.50 -16.91
C LEU A 328 -5.83 -9.09 -16.86
N ARG A 329 -5.00 -8.69 -17.84
CA ARG A 329 -4.21 -7.44 -17.79
C ARG A 329 -5.06 -6.17 -17.72
N SER A 330 -6.26 -6.18 -18.29
CA SER A 330 -7.16 -5.02 -18.24
C SER A 330 -7.91 -4.90 -16.93
N LEU A 331 -8.04 -5.98 -16.14
CA LEU A 331 -8.94 -6.04 -14.99
C LEU A 331 -8.51 -5.11 -13.84
N PRO A 332 -7.21 -4.92 -13.51
CA PRO A 332 -6.82 -3.93 -12.51
C PRO A 332 -7.23 -2.49 -12.89
N TYR A 333 -7.08 -2.11 -14.16
CA TYR A 333 -7.49 -0.79 -14.63
C TYR A 333 -9.02 -0.64 -14.71
N GLN A 334 -9.73 -1.72 -15.03
CA GLN A 334 -11.19 -1.78 -14.98
C GLN A 334 -11.71 -1.62 -13.55
N ALA A 335 -11.03 -2.18 -12.54
CA ALA A 335 -11.39 -1.97 -11.14
C ALA A 335 -11.31 -0.49 -10.74
N VAL A 336 -10.28 0.22 -11.20
CA VAL A 336 -10.18 1.68 -10.98
C VAL A 336 -11.28 2.44 -11.74
N LEU A 337 -11.56 2.07 -12.99
CA LEU A 337 -12.66 2.63 -13.78
C LEU A 337 -14.02 2.46 -13.06
N HIS A 338 -14.35 1.23 -12.67
CA HIS A 338 -15.63 0.89 -12.06
C HIS A 338 -15.77 1.49 -10.66
N GLY A 339 -14.68 1.48 -9.87
CA GLY A 339 -14.65 2.12 -8.56
C GLY A 339 -14.99 3.61 -8.60
N TRP A 340 -14.53 4.30 -9.64
CA TRP A 340 -14.80 5.71 -9.87
C TRP A 340 -16.14 6.00 -10.57
N SER A 341 -16.79 5.00 -11.15
CA SER A 341 -18.01 5.20 -11.94
C SER A 341 -19.17 5.72 -11.10
N GLY A 342 -19.30 5.27 -9.84
CA GLY A 342 -20.33 5.77 -8.92
C GLY A 342 -20.14 7.26 -8.58
N ALA A 343 -18.93 7.63 -8.17
CA ALA A 343 -18.57 9.02 -7.89
C ALA A 343 -18.74 9.92 -9.12
N ALA A 344 -18.35 9.44 -10.30
CA ALA A 344 -18.56 10.18 -11.56
C ALA A 344 -20.04 10.40 -11.87
N ALA A 345 -20.89 9.38 -11.68
CA ALA A 345 -22.32 9.48 -11.92
C ALA A 345 -23.00 10.49 -10.99
N GLU A 346 -22.62 10.53 -9.71
CA GLU A 346 -23.10 11.54 -8.75
C GLU A 346 -22.73 12.98 -9.17
N MET A 347 -21.61 13.12 -9.89
CA MET A 347 -21.16 14.38 -10.48
C MET A 347 -21.69 14.59 -11.92
N GLY A 348 -22.64 13.78 -12.39
CA GLY A 348 -23.27 13.95 -13.72
C GLY A 348 -22.40 13.52 -14.90
N ALA A 349 -21.41 12.67 -14.66
CA ALA A 349 -20.48 12.16 -15.66
C ALA A 349 -20.48 10.63 -15.73
N LYS A 350 -20.11 10.12 -16.89
CA LYS A 350 -19.82 8.71 -17.15
C LYS A 350 -18.35 8.58 -17.52
N ILE A 351 -17.69 7.57 -16.98
CA ILE A 351 -16.31 7.24 -17.29
C ILE A 351 -16.25 6.01 -18.21
N VAL A 352 -15.37 6.05 -19.21
CA VAL A 352 -15.14 4.96 -20.18
C VAL A 352 -13.64 4.72 -20.29
N LEU A 353 -13.23 3.46 -20.21
CA LEU A 353 -11.83 3.09 -20.42
C LEU A 353 -11.59 2.70 -21.89
N SER A 354 -10.63 3.36 -22.52
CA SER A 354 -10.11 2.94 -23.83
C SER A 354 -8.66 2.50 -23.71
N ASN A 355 -8.37 1.33 -24.27
CA ASN A 355 -7.04 0.73 -24.30
C ASN A 355 -6.45 0.91 -25.71
N GLY A 356 -5.95 2.11 -25.99
CA GLY A 356 -5.23 2.42 -27.22
C GLY A 356 -3.73 2.11 -27.09
N SER A 357 -2.86 2.90 -27.72
CA SER A 357 -1.41 2.86 -27.46
C SER A 357 -1.05 3.34 -26.04
N LYS A 358 -1.96 4.09 -25.41
CA LYS A 358 -1.89 4.55 -24.02
C LYS A 358 -3.18 4.19 -23.30
N GLN A 359 -3.09 4.05 -21.97
CA GLN A 359 -4.25 3.91 -21.11
C GLN A 359 -4.98 5.26 -21.06
N THR A 360 -6.27 5.28 -21.39
CA THR A 360 -7.05 6.53 -21.44
C THR A 360 -8.43 6.35 -20.82
N TRP A 361 -8.75 7.18 -19.83
CA TRP A 361 -10.07 7.27 -19.21
C TRP A 361 -10.79 8.49 -19.78
N LYS A 362 -11.88 8.27 -20.51
CA LYS A 362 -12.72 9.33 -21.08
C LYS A 362 -13.91 9.58 -20.16
N PHE A 363 -14.12 10.84 -19.80
CA PHE A 363 -15.25 11.34 -19.04
C PHE A 363 -16.20 12.09 -19.97
N GLU A 364 -17.49 11.74 -19.96
CA GLU A 364 -18.53 12.34 -20.80
C GLU A 364 -19.81 12.54 -19.99
N ARG A 365 -20.75 13.38 -20.44
CA ARG A 365 -22.00 13.59 -19.71
C ARG A 365 -22.83 12.31 -19.65
N ASP A 366 -23.37 12.00 -18.47
CA ASP A 366 -24.31 10.89 -18.34
C ASP A 366 -25.62 11.21 -19.11
N GLY A 367 -26.02 10.31 -20.00
CA GLY A 367 -27.17 10.50 -20.91
C GLY A 367 -26.87 11.15 -22.28
N ALA A 368 -25.61 11.35 -22.67
CA ALA A 368 -25.26 11.67 -24.05
C ALA A 368 -25.32 10.40 -24.92
N SER A 369 -26.42 10.20 -25.65
CA SER A 369 -26.57 9.20 -26.71
C SER A 369 -26.60 9.84 -28.09
#